data_AF-A0AAP2ZIY6-F1
#
_entry.id   AF-A0AAP2ZIY6-F1
#
_cell.length_a   1.000
_cell.length_b   1.000
_cell.length_c   1.000
_cell.angle_alpha   90.00
_cell.angle_beta   90.00
_cell.angle_gamma   90.00
#
_symmetry.space_group_name_H-M   'P 1'
#
loop_
_entity.id
_entity.type
_entity.pdbx_description
1 polymer ?
#
loop_
_entity_poly.entity_id
_entity_poly.type
_entity_poly.pdbx_seq_one_letter_code
_entity_poly.pdbx_strand_id
1 'polypeptide(L)'
;MTSKKRPQNLFAKAPIVRLQGQPVLLFTEQQGTLLQALEAKKVKIFSECRNGFCGACKTRVISGKVSYLNEPLAELKHDECLPCCCVPTEDLELDLSPEGAAVVTYACQSNQNKTSLAKPKQTQNVASDTRTQKQAVFEDS
;
A
#
# COMPACT_ATOMS: atom_id res chain seq x y z
N MET A 1 -35.65 7.88 -0.83
CA MET A 1 -34.83 7.16 0.18
C MET A 1 -33.66 8.04 0.53
N THR A 2 -33.67 8.59 1.73
CA THR A 2 -32.93 9.80 2.13
C THR A 2 -31.43 9.54 2.23
N SER A 3 -30.64 10.05 1.27
CA SER A 3 -29.20 10.23 1.41
C SER A 3 -28.94 11.17 2.59
N LYS A 4 -28.74 10.61 3.79
CA LYS A 4 -28.23 11.34 4.95
C LYS A 4 -26.77 11.69 4.65
N LYS A 5 -26.55 12.79 3.92
CA LYS A 5 -25.25 13.44 3.80
C LYS A 5 -24.79 13.75 5.22
N ARG A 6 -23.74 13.05 5.66
CA ARG A 6 -23.10 13.23 6.95
C ARG A 6 -22.69 14.71 7.06
N PRO A 7 -23.19 15.49 8.03
CA PRO A 7 -22.75 16.87 8.22
C PRO A 7 -21.39 16.79 8.90
N GLN A 8 -20.34 16.71 8.09
CA GLN A 8 -18.99 16.58 8.60
C GLN A 8 -18.51 18.00 8.86
N ASN A 9 -18.24 18.30 10.13
CA ASN A 9 -17.72 19.57 10.59
C ASN A 9 -16.67 20.09 9.60
N LEU A 10 -16.98 21.21 8.93
CA LEU A 10 -16.19 21.73 7.80
C LEU A 10 -14.77 22.19 8.21
N PHE A 11 -14.50 22.22 9.51
CA PHE A 11 -13.25 22.67 10.12
C PHE A 11 -12.55 21.59 10.97
N ALA A 12 -12.96 20.31 10.88
CA ALA A 12 -12.28 19.24 11.61
C ALA A 12 -10.84 19.08 11.08
N LYS A 13 -9.86 19.06 12.00
CA LYS A 13 -8.46 18.79 11.67
C LYS A 13 -8.37 17.42 10.99
N ALA A 14 -7.77 17.38 9.81
CA ALA A 14 -7.51 16.13 9.11
C ALA A 14 -6.49 15.28 9.91
N PRO A 15 -6.79 14.01 10.19
CA PRO A 15 -5.91 13.17 10.98
C PRO A 15 -4.66 12.74 10.19
N ILE A 16 -3.53 12.66 10.88
CA ILE A 16 -2.25 12.23 10.31
C ILE A 16 -2.10 10.73 10.53
N VAL A 17 -1.83 9.99 9.47
CA VAL A 17 -1.54 8.55 9.53
C VAL A 17 -0.03 8.33 9.46
N ARG A 18 0.50 7.65 10.48
CA ARG A 18 1.91 7.29 10.65
C ARG A 18 2.11 5.80 10.49
N LEU A 19 3.22 5.42 9.86
CA LEU A 19 3.69 4.04 9.75
C LEU A 19 5.07 3.96 10.40
N GLN A 20 5.23 3.19 11.48
CA GLN A 20 6.51 3.06 12.21
C GLN A 20 7.13 4.43 12.58
N GLY A 21 6.34 5.34 13.15
CA GLY A 21 6.76 6.71 13.48
C GLY A 21 6.82 7.70 12.30
N GLN A 22 6.83 7.25 11.04
CA GLN A 22 6.93 8.12 9.87
C GLN A 22 5.54 8.64 9.43
N PRO A 23 5.35 9.97 9.30
CA PRO A 23 4.09 10.52 8.79
C PRO A 23 3.96 10.28 7.28
N VAL A 24 3.04 9.41 6.88
CA VAL A 24 2.90 8.99 5.48
C VAL A 24 1.82 9.79 4.75
N LEU A 25 0.70 10.09 5.40
CA LEU A 25 -0.38 10.85 4.78
C LEU A 25 -1.22 11.64 5.77
N LEU A 26 -1.86 12.68 5.23
CA LEU A 26 -2.97 13.38 5.84
C LEU A 26 -4.27 12.78 5.28
N PHE A 27 -5.10 12.21 6.14
CA PHE A 27 -6.33 11.55 5.71
C PHE A 27 -7.43 12.57 5.45
N THR A 28 -8.11 12.46 4.32
CA THR A 28 -9.24 13.30 3.93
C THR A 28 -10.40 12.42 3.49
N GLU A 29 -11.63 12.92 3.66
CA GLU A 29 -12.83 12.17 3.32
C GLU A 29 -12.94 11.80 1.83
N GLN A 30 -12.17 12.47 0.96
CA GLN A 30 -12.13 12.18 -0.47
C GLN A 30 -11.58 10.79 -0.79
N GLN A 31 -10.75 10.23 0.10
CA GLN A 31 -10.16 8.90 -0.12
C GLN A 31 -11.13 7.76 0.18
N GLY A 32 -12.25 8.03 0.87
CA GLY A 32 -13.25 7.02 1.24
C GLY A 32 -12.81 6.14 2.42
N THR A 33 -11.84 5.25 2.20
CA THR A 33 -11.35 4.29 3.21
C THR A 33 -9.86 4.46 3.50
N LEU A 34 -9.42 4.02 4.68
CA LEU A 34 -8.01 4.02 5.06
C LEU A 34 -7.13 3.21 4.08
N LEU A 35 -7.64 2.07 3.59
CA LEU A 35 -6.98 1.26 2.57
C LEU A 35 -6.73 2.06 1.28
N GLN A 36 -7.74 2.77 0.77
CA GLN A 36 -7.60 3.58 -0.44
C GLN A 36 -6.57 4.70 -0.27
N ALA A 37 -6.54 5.34 0.91
CA ALA A 37 -5.54 6.36 1.22
C ALA A 37 -4.10 5.77 1.23
N LEU A 38 -3.93 4.59 1.84
CA LEU A 38 -2.65 3.88 1.89
C LEU A 38 -2.19 3.41 0.50
N GLU A 39 -3.09 2.82 -0.30
CA GLU A 39 -2.82 2.40 -1.68
C GLU A 39 -2.45 3.59 -2.58
N ALA A 40 -3.11 4.75 -2.41
CA ALA A 40 -2.80 5.98 -3.14
C ALA A 40 -1.37 6.47 -2.83
N LYS A 41 -0.90 6.23 -1.61
CA LYS A 41 0.49 6.47 -1.19
C LYS A 41 1.45 5.35 -1.53
N LYS A 42 1.00 4.31 -2.24
CA LYS A 42 1.79 3.14 -2.65
C LYS A 42 2.33 2.33 -1.46
N VAL A 43 1.65 2.41 -0.32
CA VAL A 43 1.91 1.52 0.83
C VAL A 43 1.43 0.13 0.45
N LYS A 44 2.30 -0.88 0.65
CA LYS A 44 1.92 -2.27 0.45
C LYS A 44 1.02 -2.73 1.59
N ILE A 45 -0.19 -3.15 1.25
CA ILE A 45 -1.14 -3.77 2.17
C ILE A 45 -1.95 -4.81 1.40
N PHE A 46 -2.17 -5.96 2.02
CA PHE A 46 -2.94 -7.04 1.42
C PHE A 46 -4.43 -6.87 1.69
N SER A 47 -5.27 -7.01 0.67
CA SER A 47 -6.73 -6.92 0.82
C SER A 47 -7.45 -7.56 -0.37
N GLU A 48 -8.43 -8.42 -0.06
CA GLU A 48 -9.23 -9.12 -1.07
C GLU A 48 -10.69 -8.63 -1.08
N CYS A 49 -11.42 -8.81 0.03
CA CYS A 49 -12.88 -8.59 0.03
C CYS A 49 -13.33 -7.12 0.03
N ARG A 50 -12.45 -6.19 0.44
CA ARG A 50 -12.69 -4.74 0.60
C ARG A 50 -13.91 -4.30 1.44
N ASN A 51 -14.60 -5.24 2.09
CA ASN A 51 -15.84 -4.99 2.84
C ASN A 51 -15.79 -5.46 4.31
N GLY A 52 -14.59 -5.78 4.84
CA GLY A 52 -14.43 -6.17 6.25
C GLY A 52 -14.90 -7.59 6.59
N PHE A 53 -15.09 -8.45 5.59
CA PHE A 53 -15.55 -9.84 5.79
C PHE A 53 -14.41 -10.84 5.97
N CYS A 54 -13.38 -10.81 5.11
CA CYS A 54 -12.33 -11.84 5.13
C CYS A 54 -11.21 -11.61 6.16
N GLY A 55 -11.11 -10.42 6.75
CA GLY A 55 -10.06 -10.09 7.72
C GLY A 55 -8.63 -10.01 7.14
N ALA A 56 -8.43 -10.20 5.83
CA ALA A 56 -7.10 -10.26 5.21
C ALA A 56 -6.27 -8.97 5.34
N CYS A 57 -6.93 -7.81 5.43
CA CYS A 57 -6.28 -6.52 5.61
C CYS A 57 -5.98 -6.16 7.08
N LYS A 58 -6.18 -7.09 8.01
CA LYS A 58 -5.95 -6.88 9.43
C LYS A 58 -4.60 -6.24 9.69
N THR A 59 -4.65 -5.10 10.36
CA THR A 59 -3.48 -4.27 10.65
C THR A 59 -3.51 -3.88 12.11
N ARG A 60 -2.36 -3.99 12.77
CA ARG A 60 -2.24 -3.61 14.17
C ARG A 60 -2.12 -2.09 14.32
N VAL A 61 -2.87 -1.54 15.26
CA VAL A 61 -2.90 -0.12 15.64
C VAL A 61 -2.00 0.05 16.86
N ILE A 62 -0.95 0.85 16.71
CA ILE A 62 -0.02 1.21 17.79
C ILE A 62 -0.62 2.32 18.64
N SER A 63 -1.22 3.34 17.99
CA SER A 63 -1.88 4.45 18.67
C SER A 63 -2.99 5.06 17.78
N GLY A 64 -3.94 5.72 18.42
CA GLY A 64 -5.08 6.36 17.74
C GLY A 64 -6.33 5.48 17.65
N LYS A 65 -7.35 5.99 16.96
CA LYS A 65 -8.66 5.35 16.80
C LYS A 65 -9.18 5.45 15.38
N VAL A 66 -9.97 4.45 15.02
CA VAL A 66 -10.67 4.36 13.74
C VAL A 66 -12.17 4.20 13.99
N SER A 67 -12.97 4.68 13.03
CA SER A 67 -14.39 4.40 12.93
C SER A 67 -14.62 3.50 11.72
N TYR A 68 -15.53 2.55 11.84
CA TYR A 68 -15.91 1.70 10.73
C TYR A 68 -17.04 2.33 9.92
N LEU A 69 -16.97 2.19 8.60
CA LEU A 69 -18.05 2.59 7.69
C LEU A 69 -19.17 1.54 7.68
N ASN A 70 -18.77 0.26 7.77
CA ASN A 70 -19.64 -0.90 7.90
C ASN A 70 -19.10 -1.78 9.02
N GLU A 71 -19.99 -2.38 9.80
CA GLU A 71 -19.61 -3.28 10.90
C GLU A 71 -18.77 -4.46 10.36
N PRO A 72 -17.53 -4.65 10.84
CA PRO A 72 -16.69 -5.75 10.38
C PRO A 72 -17.23 -7.09 10.91
N LEU A 73 -17.20 -8.11 10.06
CA LEU A 73 -17.61 -9.48 10.43
C LEU A 73 -16.43 -10.33 10.91
N ALA A 74 -15.20 -9.90 10.61
CA ALA A 74 -13.99 -10.57 11.09
C ALA A 74 -13.71 -10.22 12.55
N GLU A 75 -13.23 -11.18 13.31
CA GLU A 75 -12.79 -10.97 14.70
C GLU A 75 -11.56 -10.08 14.76
N LEU A 76 -11.64 -9.01 15.57
CA LEU A 76 -10.56 -8.06 15.79
C LEU A 76 -10.21 -8.00 17.27
N LYS A 77 -8.91 -7.89 17.55
CA LYS A 77 -8.45 -7.48 18.88
C LYS A 77 -8.61 -5.97 19.06
N HIS A 78 -8.51 -5.52 20.31
CA HIS A 78 -8.58 -4.11 20.68
C HIS A 78 -7.50 -3.24 20.01
N ASP A 79 -6.36 -3.84 19.66
CA ASP A 79 -5.25 -3.19 18.96
C ASP A 79 -5.20 -3.53 17.46
N GLU A 80 -6.30 -4.00 16.86
CA GLU A 80 -6.37 -4.36 15.45
C GLU A 80 -7.48 -3.58 14.73
N CYS A 81 -7.23 -3.27 13.46
CA CYS A 81 -8.21 -2.64 12.59
C CYS A 81 -8.27 -3.29 11.19
N LEU A 82 -9.32 -2.97 10.44
CA LEU A 82 -9.46 -3.35 9.03
C LEU A 82 -9.45 -2.10 8.14
N PRO A 83 -8.29 -1.72 7.57
CA PRO A 83 -8.17 -0.54 6.72
C PRO A 83 -9.15 -0.51 5.55
N CYS A 84 -9.60 -1.67 5.07
CA CYS A 84 -10.53 -1.76 3.95
C CYS A 84 -11.93 -1.18 4.22
N CYS A 85 -12.35 -1.08 5.49
CA CYS A 85 -13.69 -0.61 5.84
C CYS A 85 -13.71 0.42 6.98
N CYS A 86 -12.55 0.98 7.34
CA CYS A 86 -12.46 1.99 8.38
C CYS A 86 -11.93 3.34 7.87
N VAL A 87 -12.18 4.37 8.68
CA VAL A 87 -11.65 5.73 8.54
C VAL A 87 -11.04 6.18 9.86
N PRO A 88 -9.87 6.84 9.86
CA PRO A 88 -9.29 7.39 11.09
C PRO A 88 -10.15 8.53 11.64
N THR A 89 -10.36 8.54 12.95
CA THR A 89 -11.05 9.64 13.67
C THR A 89 -10.08 10.61 14.33
N GLU A 90 -8.85 10.17 14.56
CA GLU A 90 -7.75 10.94 15.16
C GLU A 90 -6.43 10.53 14.52
N ASP A 91 -5.33 11.18 14.94
CA ASP A 91 -3.98 10.83 14.47
C ASP A 91 -3.71 9.35 14.78
N LEU A 92 -3.30 8.58 13.77
CA LEU A 92 -3.27 7.12 13.79
C LEU A 92 -1.85 6.62 13.52
N GLU A 93 -1.39 5.64 14.30
CA GLU A 93 -0.13 4.95 14.07
C GLU A 93 -0.37 3.46 13.85
N LEU A 94 0.16 2.95 12.73
CA LEU A 94 -0.01 1.57 12.30
C LEU A 94 1.33 0.83 12.27
N ASP A 95 1.26 -0.43 12.66
CA ASP A 95 2.36 -1.39 12.57
C ASP A 95 2.45 -1.97 11.15
N LEU A 96 2.72 -1.10 10.16
CA LEU A 96 2.92 -1.48 8.75
C LEU A 96 4.26 -0.96 8.26
N SER A 97 4.89 -1.72 7.36
CA SER A 97 6.11 -1.25 6.69
C SER A 97 5.78 -0.06 5.78
N PRO A 98 6.53 1.05 5.86
CA PRO A 98 6.40 2.19 4.93
C PRO A 98 6.98 1.90 3.54
N GLU A 99 7.24 0.64 3.19
CA GLU A 99 7.81 0.26 1.90
C GLU A 99 6.93 0.73 0.75
N GLY A 100 7.50 1.57 -0.11
CA GLY A 100 6.80 2.15 -1.25
C GLY A 100 6.00 3.41 -0.92
N ALA A 101 5.90 3.81 0.35
CA ALA A 101 5.17 5.00 0.76
C ALA A 101 5.78 6.28 0.15
N ALA A 102 4.97 7.09 -0.53
CA ALA A 102 5.32 8.47 -0.86
C ALA A 102 5.21 9.35 0.40
N VAL A 103 6.21 9.24 1.28
CA VAL A 103 6.26 9.93 2.59
C VAL A 103 6.19 11.44 2.37
N VAL A 104 5.22 12.10 3.02
CA VAL A 104 5.09 13.56 2.99
C VAL A 104 6.17 14.13 3.91
N THR A 105 7.35 14.39 3.34
CA THR A 105 8.39 15.14 4.03
C THR A 105 8.27 16.61 3.65
N TYR A 106 8.01 17.47 4.64
CA TYR A 106 8.24 18.90 4.50
C TYR A 106 9.74 19.12 4.60
N ALA A 107 10.47 18.84 3.52
CA ALA A 107 11.85 19.25 3.44
C ALA A 107 11.88 20.78 3.31
N CYS A 108 12.39 21.49 4.32
CA CYS A 108 13.17 22.69 4.06
C CYS A 108 14.39 22.19 3.28
N GLN A 109 14.38 22.41 1.97
CA GLN A 109 15.27 21.77 1.00
C GLN A 109 16.72 22.18 1.26
N SER A 110 17.52 21.29 1.83
CA SER A 110 18.94 21.23 1.48
C SER A 110 19.08 20.21 0.36
N ASN A 111 19.34 20.72 -0.86
CA ASN A 111 19.66 19.97 -2.07
C ASN A 111 20.40 18.66 -1.80
N GLN A 112 19.80 17.54 -2.17
CA GLN A 112 20.56 16.36 -2.59
C GLN A 112 19.99 15.80 -3.89
N ASN A 113 20.67 16.16 -4.98
CA ASN A 113 20.70 15.40 -6.22
C ASN A 113 20.90 13.90 -5.92
N LYS A 114 19.91 13.07 -6.27
CA LYS A 114 20.14 11.68 -6.70
C LYS A 114 19.21 11.31 -7.86
N THR A 115 19.67 11.69 -9.05
CA THR A 115 19.97 10.79 -10.17
C THR A 115 18.95 9.68 -10.47
N SER A 116 18.09 10.00 -11.45
CA SER A 116 17.65 9.15 -12.57
C SER A 116 17.45 7.65 -12.33
N LEU A 117 16.17 7.29 -12.33
CA LEU A 117 15.63 6.08 -12.93
C LEU A 117 16.26 5.81 -14.31
N ALA A 118 17.28 4.96 -14.37
CA ALA A 118 17.78 4.38 -15.62
C ALA A 118 17.19 2.97 -15.77
N LYS A 119 16.24 2.85 -16.69
CA LYS A 119 15.62 1.61 -17.16
C LYS A 119 16.59 0.95 -18.17
N PRO A 120 17.08 -0.28 -17.98
CA PRO A 120 17.82 -0.95 -19.05
C PRO A 120 16.84 -1.31 -20.19
N LYS A 121 17.18 -0.81 -21.39
CA LYS A 121 16.50 -1.08 -22.66
C LYS A 121 16.77 -2.52 -23.13
N GLN A 122 15.77 -3.10 -23.78
CA GLN A 122 15.85 -4.32 -24.57
C GLN A 122 16.91 -4.23 -25.67
N THR A 123 17.68 -5.31 -25.86
CA THR A 123 18.17 -5.73 -27.18
C THR A 123 18.58 -7.21 -27.15
N GLN A 124 17.86 -8.08 -27.86
CA GLN A 124 18.40 -9.36 -28.34
C GLN A 124 18.02 -9.46 -29.82
N ASN A 125 19.02 -9.30 -30.68
CA ASN A 125 18.91 -9.39 -32.12
C ASN A 125 19.63 -10.66 -32.61
N VAL A 126 18.85 -11.52 -33.26
CA VAL A 126 19.10 -12.35 -34.47
C VAL A 126 20.45 -13.05 -34.72
N ALA A 127 20.33 -14.39 -34.79
CA ALA A 127 20.71 -15.31 -35.88
C ALA A 127 22.18 -15.44 -36.35
N SER A 128 22.67 -16.70 -36.34
CA SER A 128 23.50 -17.25 -37.42
C SER A 128 23.57 -18.79 -37.37
N ASP A 129 23.08 -19.41 -38.45
CA ASP A 129 23.24 -20.81 -38.87
C ASP A 129 24.71 -21.28 -38.95
N THR A 130 24.97 -22.58 -38.76
CA THR A 130 25.60 -23.50 -39.76
C THR A 130 25.96 -24.89 -39.19
N ARG A 131 25.17 -25.90 -39.59
CA ARG A 131 25.53 -27.14 -40.32
C ARG A 131 26.91 -27.85 -40.10
N THR A 132 26.84 -29.18 -39.82
CA THR A 132 27.77 -30.27 -40.23
C THR A 132 29.05 -30.45 -39.36
N GLN A 133 29.53 -31.62 -38.89
CA GLN A 133 29.59 -33.01 -39.41
C GLN A 133 29.98 -34.03 -38.28
N LYS A 134 29.57 -35.31 -38.46
CA LYS A 134 30.16 -36.62 -38.09
C LYS A 134 31.40 -36.70 -37.14
N GLN A 135 31.37 -37.68 -36.21
CA GLN A 135 32.27 -38.87 -36.11
C GLN A 135 31.73 -39.83 -35.00
N ALA A 136 31.32 -41.07 -35.31
CA ALA A 136 31.90 -42.39 -34.91
C ALA A 136 32.33 -42.49 -33.41
N VAL A 137 31.93 -43.47 -32.58
CA VAL A 137 32.26 -44.92 -32.52
C VAL A 137 31.41 -45.60 -31.40
N PHE A 138 30.87 -46.83 -31.57
CA PHE A 138 31.26 -48.13 -30.92
C PHE A 138 31.20 -48.10 -29.36
N GLU A 139 30.53 -48.97 -28.58
CA GLU A 139 30.38 -50.44 -28.57
C GLU A 139 29.12 -50.95 -27.83
N ASP A 140 28.70 -52.15 -28.23
CA ASP A 140 27.73 -53.10 -27.64
C ASP A 140 28.34 -53.81 -26.41
N SER A 141 27.61 -53.95 -25.30
CA SER A 141 27.71 -55.03 -24.29
C SER A 141 26.57 -54.97 -23.27
#